data_AF-A0A8M1M3G6-F1
#
_entry.id   AF-A0A8M1M3G6-F1
#
_cell.length_a   1.000
_cell.length_b   1.000
_cell.length_c   1.000
_cell.angle_alpha   90.00
_cell.angle_beta   90.00
_cell.angle_gamma   90.00
#
_symmetry.space_group_name_H-M   'P 1'
#
loop_
_entity.id
_entity.type
_entity.pdbx_description
1 polymer ?
#
loop_
_entity_poly.entity_id
_entity_poly.type
_entity_poly.pdbx_seq_one_letter_code
_entity_poly.pdbx_strand_id
1 'polypeptide(L)'
;QYSISYMRYSTLYDKIVFVLGDFSRFLSATVGVFDNCSHTVSDKGWALGIRSGKDMGRRDACFFFSLRTDRVKKATIVTGHSRYQPGTWTHVAATYDGQRMALYVDGTRVASSPEQSGPLNSPFMASCRSLLLGGDSSEDGHYFRGHLGTLVFWSTALPQSHLQHSPQHPTGVEELSTLILTASFEPLEEQWAPFRDGEYPRREVLQGFEPEPEILSPLQPPLCGRTVCDNVELISHYNGHQPLQGEKVIRYQVVNICDDEGLNPIVSEEQISRQHKALNHAFSRYNISWQLSVHQVHNSTLRHRVVLVNCEPSKIGNDHCDPECEHPLTGYDGGDCRLHGRCYSWNRRDGLCHVECNNMLNDFDDGDCCDPEVTDVHKTCFDPDSPK
;
A
#
# COMPACT_ATOMS: atom_id res chain seq x y z
N GLN A 1 -5.80 7.22 28.26
CA GLN A 1 -5.01 6.30 29.10
C GLN A 1 -4.26 5.36 28.18
N TYR A 2 -2.99 5.02 28.47
CA TYR A 2 -2.25 3.98 27.75
C TYR A 2 -1.74 2.99 28.78
N SER A 3 -1.97 1.70 28.57
CA SER A 3 -1.45 0.64 29.43
C SER A 3 -0.72 -0.39 28.60
N ILE A 4 0.36 -0.84 29.21
CA ILE A 4 1.19 -1.94 28.75
C ILE A 4 0.51 -3.21 29.23
N SER A 5 0.45 -4.23 28.38
CA SER A 5 -0.04 -5.55 28.76
C SER A 5 1.11 -6.55 28.77
N TYR A 6 1.15 -7.42 29.78
CA TYR A 6 2.14 -8.48 29.91
C TYR A 6 1.51 -9.85 30.18
N MET A 7 2.23 -10.89 29.80
CA MET A 7 1.89 -12.29 30.09
C MET A 7 3.11 -12.99 30.70
N ARG A 8 2.90 -13.76 31.77
CA ARG A 8 3.94 -14.59 32.41
C ARG A 8 3.86 -16.01 31.85
N TYR A 9 4.92 -16.49 31.21
CA TYR A 9 4.98 -17.84 30.64
C TYR A 9 6.15 -18.64 31.23
N SER A 10 5.94 -19.93 31.53
CA SER A 10 6.93 -20.74 32.27
C SER A 10 7.78 -21.70 31.44
N THR A 11 7.46 -22.00 30.18
CA THR A 11 8.27 -22.93 29.37
C THR A 11 7.97 -22.78 27.90
N LEU A 12 8.84 -22.11 27.14
CA LEU A 12 8.68 -22.01 25.70
C LEU A 12 10.05 -21.96 24.98
N TYR A 13 10.11 -22.68 23.86
CA TYR A 13 11.24 -22.86 22.94
C TYR A 13 10.85 -22.18 21.61
N ASP A 14 10.87 -20.84 21.51
CA ASP A 14 9.99 -20.13 20.53
C ASP A 14 10.68 -19.14 19.59
N LYS A 15 10.05 -18.81 18.44
CA LYS A 15 10.51 -17.91 17.33
C LYS A 15 9.33 -17.32 16.51
N ILE A 16 9.30 -16.01 16.17
CA ILE A 16 8.03 -15.22 16.15
C ILE A 16 7.79 -14.30 14.93
N VAL A 17 6.51 -14.09 14.53
CA VAL A 17 5.92 -13.26 13.43
C VAL A 17 4.90 -12.21 13.99
N PHE A 18 4.59 -11.06 13.33
CA PHE A 18 3.68 -10.00 13.83
C PHE A 18 2.88 -9.24 12.73
N VAL A 19 1.87 -8.44 13.12
CA VAL A 19 1.10 -7.46 12.29
C VAL A 19 0.86 -6.18 13.14
N LEU A 20 1.14 -4.96 12.65
CA LEU A 20 1.07 -3.72 13.45
C LEU A 20 0.22 -2.62 12.76
N GLY A 21 -0.42 -1.72 13.52
CA GLY A 21 -1.18 -0.59 12.95
C GLY A 21 -1.30 0.66 13.82
N ASP A 22 -0.26 1.48 13.85
CA ASP A 22 -0.34 2.97 13.79
C ASP A 22 -0.88 3.88 14.92
N PHE A 23 -0.06 4.84 15.45
CA PHE A 23 -0.16 6.34 15.44
C PHE A 23 0.87 7.02 16.39
N SER A 24 2.06 7.41 15.88
CA SER A 24 3.20 8.29 16.37
C SER A 24 3.27 8.83 17.84
N ARG A 25 4.41 9.13 18.51
CA ARG A 25 5.81 9.53 18.22
C ARG A 25 6.71 9.03 19.38
N PHE A 26 8.01 8.91 19.09
CA PHE A 26 9.14 8.47 19.93
C PHE A 26 9.51 6.99 19.84
N LEU A 27 10.83 6.73 19.97
CA LEU A 27 11.46 5.41 19.96
C LEU A 27 10.68 4.47 20.86
N SER A 28 10.14 3.39 20.31
CA SER A 28 9.45 2.41 21.14
C SER A 28 9.43 1.02 20.50
N ALA A 29 9.71 0.01 21.30
CA ALA A 29 9.34 -1.36 20.98
C ALA A 29 7.82 -1.44 20.98
N THR A 30 7.23 -2.00 19.93
CA THR A 30 5.79 -2.24 19.89
C THR A 30 5.45 -3.55 20.58
N VAL A 31 6.36 -4.51 20.49
CA VAL A 31 6.27 -5.81 21.15
C VAL A 31 7.66 -6.36 21.40
N GLY A 32 7.87 -7.01 22.55
CA GLY A 32 9.13 -7.67 22.83
C GLY A 32 9.06 -8.62 24.00
N VAL A 33 9.98 -9.58 24.04
CA VAL A 33 10.22 -10.40 25.22
C VAL A 33 11.45 -9.90 25.94
N PHE A 34 11.26 -9.56 27.21
CA PHE A 34 12.27 -8.95 28.05
C PHE A 34 12.62 -9.87 29.23
N ASP A 35 13.87 -9.78 29.69
CA ASP A 35 14.35 -10.49 30.87
C ASP A 35 14.01 -9.70 32.14
N ASN A 36 13.17 -10.27 33.00
CA ASN A 36 12.73 -9.67 34.25
C ASN A 36 13.60 -10.08 35.46
N CYS A 37 14.52 -11.03 35.29
CA CYS A 37 15.40 -11.53 36.37
C CYS A 37 16.78 -10.86 36.35
N SER A 38 17.09 -10.07 35.32
CA SER A 38 18.37 -9.38 35.18
C SER A 38 18.22 -7.89 35.45
N HIS A 39 18.77 -7.42 36.58
CA HIS A 39 18.90 -5.99 36.89
C HIS A 39 19.94 -5.25 36.01
N THR A 40 20.59 -5.96 35.10
CA THR A 40 21.65 -5.43 34.24
C THR A 40 21.30 -5.66 32.77
N VAL A 41 21.00 -4.54 32.10
CA VAL A 41 20.85 -4.32 30.65
C VAL A 41 19.57 -4.90 30.00
N SER A 42 18.80 -4.01 29.35
CA SER A 42 17.51 -4.28 28.65
C SER A 42 17.63 -4.95 27.28
N ASP A 43 18.84 -5.28 26.84
CA ASP A 43 19.13 -5.87 25.53
C ASP A 43 18.98 -7.40 25.52
N LYS A 44 18.48 -7.99 26.61
CA LYS A 44 18.22 -9.43 26.69
C LYS A 44 16.85 -9.75 26.08
N GLY A 45 16.84 -10.60 25.04
CA GLY A 45 15.61 -11.10 24.42
C GLY A 45 15.45 -10.57 23.03
N TRP A 46 14.23 -10.24 22.63
CA TRP A 46 13.97 -9.72 21.29
C TRP A 46 12.87 -8.67 21.31
N ALA A 47 12.91 -7.76 20.35
CA ALA A 47 11.93 -6.70 20.22
C ALA A 47 11.69 -6.38 18.74
N LEU A 48 10.42 -6.14 18.41
CA LEU A 48 9.99 -5.61 17.12
C LEU A 48 9.32 -4.26 17.36
N GLY A 49 9.64 -3.28 16.53
CA GLY A 49 9.01 -1.97 16.64
C GLY A 49 9.50 -0.97 15.60
N ILE A 50 9.34 0.31 15.94
CA ILE A 50 9.68 1.43 15.07
C ILE A 50 10.80 2.24 15.71
N ARG A 51 11.84 2.54 14.93
CA ARG A 51 12.97 3.36 15.38
C ARG A 51 13.23 4.53 14.45
N SER A 52 13.56 5.69 15.02
CA SER A 52 14.05 6.85 14.27
C SER A 52 15.58 6.81 14.24
N GLY A 53 16.17 6.86 13.06
CA GLY A 53 17.61 6.71 12.85
C GLY A 53 18.40 7.99 13.10
N LYS A 54 18.51 8.47 14.35
CA LYS A 54 19.45 9.56 14.68
C LYS A 54 20.91 9.18 14.37
N ASP A 55 21.28 7.91 14.50
CA ASP A 55 22.65 7.42 14.28
C ASP A 55 23.00 7.15 12.81
N MET A 56 22.02 7.20 11.89
CA MET A 56 22.19 6.85 10.47
C MET A 56 22.00 8.05 9.53
N GLY A 57 21.92 9.28 10.06
CA GLY A 57 21.67 10.50 9.26
C GLY A 57 20.29 10.56 8.58
N ARG A 58 19.39 9.61 8.87
CA ARG A 58 18.03 9.54 8.32
C ARG A 58 17.04 10.17 9.30
N ARG A 59 16.32 11.20 8.87
CA ARG A 59 15.23 11.83 9.66
C ARG A 59 13.96 10.96 9.76
N ASP A 60 13.95 9.82 9.09
CA ASP A 60 12.77 8.99 8.90
C ASP A 60 12.78 7.76 9.82
N ALA A 61 11.60 7.42 10.35
CA ALA A 61 11.40 6.23 11.17
C ALA A 61 11.29 4.98 10.29
N CYS A 62 11.83 3.84 10.74
CA CYS A 62 11.80 2.56 10.04
C CYS A 62 11.48 1.43 11.02
N PHE A 63 10.98 0.30 10.51
CA PHE A 63 10.77 -0.91 11.31
C PHE A 63 12.11 -1.57 11.65
N PHE A 64 12.21 -2.12 12.86
CA PHE A 64 13.39 -2.85 13.31
C PHE A 64 13.01 -4.15 14.01
N PHE A 65 13.92 -5.11 13.92
CA PHE A 65 13.91 -6.33 14.71
C PHE A 65 15.24 -6.45 15.45
N SER A 66 15.17 -6.45 16.79
CA SER A 66 16.31 -6.66 17.69
C SER A 66 16.23 -8.07 18.26
N LEU A 67 17.35 -8.78 18.29
CA LEU A 67 17.44 -10.11 18.84
C LEU A 67 18.76 -10.31 19.56
N ARG A 68 18.70 -10.86 20.77
CA ARG A 68 19.83 -11.41 21.50
C ARG A 68 19.51 -12.78 22.08
N THR A 69 20.25 -13.77 21.61
CA THR A 69 20.25 -15.11 22.21
C THR A 69 21.07 -15.14 23.49
N ASP A 70 20.79 -16.08 24.40
CA ASP A 70 21.55 -16.22 25.65
C ASP A 70 23.06 -16.52 25.43
N ARG A 71 23.43 -17.08 24.26
CA ARG A 71 24.82 -17.41 23.93
C ARG A 71 25.64 -16.22 23.44
N VAL A 72 24.98 -15.15 22.99
CA VAL A 72 25.64 -13.99 22.36
C VAL A 72 25.60 -12.79 23.30
N LYS A 73 26.75 -12.10 23.43
CA LYS A 73 26.92 -11.01 24.41
C LYS A 73 26.22 -9.71 24.03
N LYS A 74 25.86 -9.52 22.76
CA LYS A 74 25.25 -8.28 22.23
C LYS A 74 24.07 -8.61 21.32
N ALA A 75 23.04 -7.78 21.40
CA ALA A 75 21.90 -7.86 20.49
C ALA A 75 22.33 -7.49 19.06
N THR A 76 21.78 -8.21 18.08
CA THR A 76 21.82 -7.83 16.67
C THR A 76 20.51 -7.12 16.33
N ILE A 77 20.61 -5.97 15.67
CA ILE A 77 19.45 -5.18 15.23
C ILE A 77 19.47 -5.12 13.71
N VAL A 78 18.42 -5.65 13.08
CA VAL A 78 18.16 -5.47 11.66
C VAL A 78 17.08 -4.39 11.50
N THR A 79 17.24 -3.51 10.51
CA THR A 79 16.31 -2.41 10.26
C THR A 79 15.90 -2.44 8.80
N GLY A 80 14.61 -2.32 8.53
CA GLY A 80 14.08 -2.28 7.17
C GLY A 80 14.46 -0.97 6.47
N HIS A 81 14.54 -1.02 5.14
CA HIS A 81 14.81 0.16 4.31
C HIS A 81 13.58 1.05 4.13
N SER A 82 12.38 0.46 4.28
CA SER A 82 11.10 1.14 4.11
C SER A 82 10.82 2.11 5.24
N ARG A 83 10.49 3.35 4.86
CA ARG A 83 10.03 4.39 5.79
C ARG A 83 8.69 3.98 6.38
N TYR A 84 8.57 4.08 7.70
CA TYR A 84 7.30 3.98 8.40
C TYR A 84 6.38 5.15 7.99
N GLN A 85 5.16 4.81 7.58
CA GLN A 85 4.11 5.76 7.21
C GLN A 85 3.04 5.79 8.32
N PRO A 86 2.91 6.91 9.06
CA PRO A 86 1.79 7.10 9.96
C PRO A 86 0.46 7.11 9.18
N GLY A 87 -0.62 6.68 9.80
CA GLY A 87 -1.97 6.60 9.20
C GLY A 87 -2.28 5.27 8.50
N THR A 88 -1.30 4.39 8.31
CA THR A 88 -1.41 3.22 7.41
C THR A 88 -1.21 1.90 8.13
N TRP A 89 -2.14 0.95 7.93
CA TRP A 89 -1.98 -0.43 8.39
C TRP A 89 -0.80 -1.10 7.70
N THR A 90 0.12 -1.70 8.48
CA THR A 90 1.32 -2.34 7.94
C THR A 90 1.53 -3.72 8.56
N HIS A 91 1.63 -4.76 7.72
CA HIS A 91 1.95 -6.09 8.23
C HIS A 91 3.45 -6.21 8.48
N VAL A 92 3.89 -6.48 9.71
CA VAL A 92 5.32 -6.49 10.06
C VAL A 92 5.68 -7.78 10.75
N ALA A 93 6.38 -8.69 10.09
CA ALA A 93 6.76 -9.98 10.66
C ALA A 93 8.26 -10.08 10.94
N ALA A 94 8.63 -10.84 11.96
CA ALA A 94 10.01 -11.29 12.16
C ALA A 94 10.07 -12.80 11.95
N THR A 95 11.27 -13.36 11.77
CA THR A 95 11.52 -14.80 11.94
C THR A 95 12.92 -15.00 12.47
N TYR A 96 13.14 -16.09 13.21
CA TYR A 96 14.48 -16.54 13.57
C TYR A 96 14.51 -18.05 13.49
N ASP A 97 15.44 -18.67 12.77
CA ASP A 97 15.49 -20.13 12.61
C ASP A 97 16.53 -20.81 13.51
N GLY A 98 17.23 -20.05 14.36
CA GLY A 98 18.32 -20.55 15.21
C GLY A 98 19.71 -20.29 14.63
N GLN A 99 19.78 -19.82 13.39
CA GLN A 99 21.00 -19.42 12.69
C GLN A 99 20.87 -18.05 12.02
N ARG A 100 19.64 -17.65 11.65
CA ARG A 100 19.38 -16.45 10.87
C ARG A 100 18.10 -15.78 11.34
N MET A 101 18.20 -14.48 11.59
CA MET A 101 17.06 -13.61 11.85
C MET A 101 16.65 -12.88 10.57
N ALA A 102 15.35 -12.65 10.39
CA ALA A 102 14.80 -11.89 9.28
C ALA A 102 13.64 -10.99 9.73
N LEU A 103 13.49 -9.87 9.04
CA LEU A 103 12.41 -8.90 9.20
C LEU A 103 11.66 -8.79 7.87
N TYR A 104 10.34 -8.77 7.95
CA TYR A 104 9.43 -8.69 6.83
C TYR A 104 8.45 -7.54 7.03
N VAL A 105 8.15 -6.82 5.96
CA VAL A 105 7.12 -5.77 5.91
C VAL A 105 6.23 -6.08 4.71
N ASP A 106 4.92 -6.15 4.93
CA ASP A 106 3.89 -6.55 3.96
C ASP A 106 4.26 -7.83 3.21
N GLY A 107 4.65 -8.85 3.98
CA GLY A 107 5.06 -10.18 3.48
C GLY A 107 6.43 -10.23 2.79
N THR A 108 7.16 -9.11 2.74
CA THR A 108 8.42 -8.97 2.00
C THR A 108 9.60 -8.91 2.94
N ARG A 109 10.61 -9.76 2.74
CA ARG A 109 11.83 -9.73 3.56
C ARG A 109 12.61 -8.44 3.32
N VAL A 110 12.59 -7.53 4.30
CA VAL A 110 13.28 -6.23 4.22
C VAL A 110 14.65 -6.24 4.90
N ALA A 111 14.95 -7.18 5.79
CA ALA A 111 16.28 -7.30 6.38
C ALA A 111 16.57 -8.72 6.87
N SER A 112 17.86 -9.08 7.01
CA SER A 112 18.27 -10.37 7.56
C SER A 112 19.70 -10.36 8.08
N SER A 113 19.99 -11.15 9.12
CA SER A 113 21.35 -11.31 9.66
C SER A 113 21.62 -12.72 10.20
N PRO A 114 22.82 -13.28 10.00
CA PRO A 114 23.25 -14.56 10.58
C PRO A 114 24.05 -14.39 11.90
N GLU A 115 24.12 -13.19 12.48
CA GLU A 115 24.99 -12.91 13.63
C GLU A 115 24.55 -13.57 14.95
N GLN A 116 23.27 -13.94 15.06
CA GLN A 116 22.71 -14.62 16.23
C GLN A 116 22.62 -16.13 15.94
N SER A 117 22.99 -16.95 16.91
CA SER A 117 22.91 -18.42 16.76
C SER A 117 22.51 -19.12 18.06
N GLY A 118 21.90 -20.29 17.91
CA GLY A 118 21.43 -21.12 19.01
C GLY A 118 20.03 -20.74 19.53
N PRO A 119 19.61 -21.35 20.66
CA PRO A 119 18.28 -21.11 21.23
C PRO A 119 18.15 -19.67 21.76
N LEU A 120 16.94 -19.12 21.70
CA LEU A 120 16.65 -17.77 22.23
C LEU A 120 16.95 -17.67 23.73
N ASN A 121 16.55 -18.70 24.47
CA ASN A 121 16.65 -18.79 25.90
C ASN A 121 17.14 -20.18 26.32
N SER A 122 17.90 -20.21 27.40
CA SER A 122 18.17 -21.43 28.16
C SER A 122 16.93 -21.87 28.93
N PRO A 123 16.78 -23.17 29.25
CA PRO A 123 15.68 -23.66 30.07
C PRO A 123 15.59 -22.96 31.43
N PHE A 124 16.74 -22.60 32.01
CA PHE A 124 16.83 -21.88 33.27
C PHE A 124 16.28 -20.45 33.18
N MET A 125 16.54 -19.76 32.08
CA MET A 125 16.09 -18.37 31.87
C MET A 125 14.67 -18.26 31.31
N ALA A 126 14.02 -19.37 30.93
CA ALA A 126 12.70 -19.36 30.31
C ALA A 126 11.63 -18.74 31.22
N SER A 127 11.66 -19.07 32.53
CA SER A 127 10.73 -18.55 33.55
C SER A 127 10.94 -17.07 33.88
N CYS A 128 12.03 -16.48 33.41
CA CYS A 128 12.42 -15.09 33.64
C CYS A 128 11.99 -14.15 32.50
N ARG A 129 11.23 -14.65 31.52
CA ARG A 129 10.82 -13.90 30.33
C ARG A 129 9.37 -13.45 30.42
N SER A 130 9.15 -12.18 30.12
CA SER A 130 7.81 -11.59 29.99
C SER A 130 7.65 -11.02 28.59
N LEU A 131 6.54 -11.34 27.94
CA LEU A 131 6.11 -10.69 26.71
C LEU A 131 5.43 -9.37 27.08
N LEU A 132 5.92 -8.27 26.53
CA LEU A 132 5.33 -6.93 26.66
C LEU A 132 4.77 -6.47 25.32
N LEU A 133 3.58 -5.90 25.36
CA LEU A 133 2.95 -5.19 24.25
C LEU A 133 2.82 -3.70 24.56
N GLY A 134 3.00 -2.89 23.53
CA GLY A 134 2.78 -1.45 23.61
C GLY A 134 3.94 -0.65 24.21
N GLY A 135 5.12 -1.27 24.39
CA GLY A 135 6.29 -0.58 24.94
C GLY A 135 7.44 -1.52 25.29
N ASP A 136 8.42 -1.00 26.02
CA ASP A 136 9.52 -1.77 26.59
C ASP A 136 9.54 -1.75 28.13
N SER A 137 10.52 -2.43 28.72
CA SER A 137 10.70 -2.53 30.17
C SER A 137 11.52 -1.38 30.77
N SER A 138 11.84 -0.33 29.98
CA SER A 138 12.66 0.79 30.46
C SER A 138 11.89 1.68 31.45
N GLU A 139 12.62 2.36 32.34
CA GLU A 139 12.02 3.38 33.22
C GLU A 139 11.75 4.70 32.48
N ASP A 140 12.36 4.89 31.31
CA ASP A 140 12.25 6.09 30.47
C ASP A 140 10.89 6.19 29.74
N GLY A 141 10.05 5.16 29.83
CA GLY A 141 8.65 5.21 29.38
C GLY A 141 8.51 5.23 27.86
N HIS A 142 9.11 4.26 27.18
CA HIS A 142 8.89 4.06 25.75
C HIS A 142 7.55 3.34 25.51
N TYR A 143 6.52 4.12 25.17
CA TYR A 143 5.19 3.62 24.86
C TYR A 143 4.89 3.73 23.37
N PHE A 144 4.41 2.62 22.80
CA PHE A 144 3.81 2.65 21.47
C PHE A 144 2.47 3.38 21.55
N ARG A 145 2.28 4.32 20.62
CA ARG A 145 1.00 4.97 20.40
C ARG A 145 0.48 4.46 19.07
N GLY A 146 -0.71 3.87 19.12
CA GLY A 146 -1.38 3.37 17.95
C GLY A 146 -2.31 2.18 18.18
N HIS A 147 -2.88 1.69 17.09
CA HIS A 147 -3.68 0.47 17.09
C HIS A 147 -2.81 -0.77 16.87
N LEU A 148 -3.30 -1.90 17.36
CA LEU A 148 -2.72 -3.20 17.09
C LEU A 148 -3.84 -4.06 16.50
N GLY A 149 -3.51 -4.73 15.40
CA GLY A 149 -4.37 -5.72 14.79
C GLY A 149 -4.05 -7.11 15.35
N THR A 150 -4.33 -8.15 14.58
CA THR A 150 -4.10 -9.53 15.02
C THR A 150 -2.64 -9.81 15.37
N LEU A 151 -2.42 -10.41 16.54
CA LEU A 151 -1.13 -10.85 17.02
C LEU A 151 -1.03 -12.38 16.92
N VAL A 152 -0.01 -12.90 16.25
CA VAL A 152 0.15 -14.34 16.04
C VAL A 152 1.58 -14.80 16.36
N PHE A 153 1.72 -15.77 17.25
CA PHE A 153 3.00 -16.38 17.61
C PHE A 153 3.07 -17.83 17.14
N TRP A 154 4.23 -18.20 16.61
CA TRP A 154 4.52 -19.54 16.12
C TRP A 154 5.73 -20.12 16.88
N SER A 155 5.86 -21.44 16.90
CA SER A 155 7.04 -22.14 17.41
C SER A 155 8.10 -22.36 16.33
N THR A 156 7.75 -22.13 15.07
CA THR A 156 8.58 -22.37 13.89
C THR A 156 8.79 -21.10 13.06
N ALA A 157 9.95 -21.00 12.42
CA ALA A 157 10.23 -19.92 11.49
C ALA A 157 9.43 -20.17 10.20
N LEU A 158 8.41 -19.35 9.97
CA LEU A 158 7.60 -19.46 8.75
C LEU A 158 8.42 -19.06 7.51
N PRO A 159 8.27 -19.79 6.39
CA PRO A 159 8.83 -19.35 5.12
C PRO A 159 8.10 -18.10 4.63
N GLN A 160 8.78 -17.28 3.84
CA GLN A 160 8.22 -16.03 3.31
C GLN A 160 6.87 -16.23 2.58
N SER A 161 6.68 -17.36 1.89
CA SER A 161 5.43 -17.68 1.20
C SER A 161 4.22 -17.66 2.13
N HIS A 162 4.36 -18.12 3.39
CA HIS A 162 3.27 -18.07 4.37
C HIS A 162 3.02 -16.65 4.90
N LEU A 163 4.02 -15.77 4.85
CA LEU A 163 3.90 -14.38 5.29
C LEU A 163 3.35 -13.44 4.21
N GLN A 164 3.36 -13.87 2.93
CA GLN A 164 2.82 -13.10 1.81
C GLN A 164 1.30 -13.19 1.68
N HIS A 165 0.71 -14.28 2.19
CA HIS A 165 -0.73 -14.39 2.33
C HIS A 165 -1.11 -13.80 3.68
N SER A 166 -1.82 -12.67 3.65
CA SER A 166 -2.33 -12.02 4.87
C SER A 166 -3.02 -13.07 5.75
N PRO A 167 -2.77 -13.11 7.07
CA PRO A 167 -3.30 -14.14 7.96
C PRO A 167 -4.79 -13.91 8.20
N GLN A 168 -5.62 -14.09 7.17
CA GLN A 168 -7.04 -14.29 7.32
C GLN A 168 -7.24 -15.77 7.65
N HIS A 169 -7.12 -16.07 8.94
CA HIS A 169 -7.31 -17.38 9.57
C HIS A 169 -6.36 -18.53 9.10
N PRO A 170 -5.59 -19.14 10.02
CA PRO A 170 -4.86 -20.37 9.71
C PRO A 170 -5.87 -21.48 9.38
N THR A 171 -5.82 -21.99 8.16
CA THR A 171 -6.77 -23.01 7.65
C THR A 171 -6.10 -24.37 7.45
N GLY A 172 -4.77 -24.45 7.60
CA GLY A 172 -4.00 -25.69 7.49
C GLY A 172 -3.90 -26.49 8.79
N VAL A 173 -4.00 -27.82 8.71
CA VAL A 173 -3.86 -28.74 9.86
C VAL A 173 -2.43 -28.73 10.43
N GLU A 174 -1.40 -28.52 9.59
CA GLU A 174 -0.01 -28.34 10.05
C GLU A 174 0.20 -26.99 10.75
N GLU A 175 -0.49 -25.94 10.30
CA GLU A 175 -0.38 -24.57 10.84
C GLU A 175 -0.83 -24.48 12.30
N LEU A 176 -1.88 -25.22 12.67
CA LEU A 176 -2.42 -25.26 14.02
C LEU A 176 -1.50 -25.97 15.02
N SER A 177 -0.61 -26.86 14.56
CA SER A 177 0.30 -27.61 15.44
C SER A 177 1.49 -26.79 15.95
N THR A 178 1.85 -25.72 15.22
CA THR A 178 2.95 -24.81 15.54
C THR A 178 2.50 -23.45 16.03
N LEU A 179 1.19 -23.20 16.03
CA LEU A 179 0.58 -21.98 16.54
C LEU A 179 0.63 -21.95 18.08
N ILE A 180 1.29 -20.96 18.63
CA ILE A 180 1.45 -20.79 20.08
C ILE A 180 0.35 -19.89 20.65
N LEU A 181 0.13 -18.76 19.98
CA LEU A 181 -0.84 -17.76 20.42
C LEU A 181 -1.44 -17.09 19.19
N THR A 182 -2.76 -16.95 19.19
CA THR A 182 -3.44 -15.93 18.40
C THR A 182 -4.19 -15.06 19.38
N ALA A 183 -3.79 -13.81 19.51
CA ALA A 183 -4.51 -12.83 20.32
C ALA A 183 -5.28 -11.92 19.36
N SER A 184 -6.60 -12.15 19.30
CA SER A 184 -7.58 -11.24 18.69
C SER A 184 -8.03 -10.13 19.65
N PHE A 185 -7.37 -10.02 20.82
CA PHE A 185 -7.68 -9.10 21.92
C PHE A 185 -9.11 -9.26 22.49
N GLU A 186 -9.67 -10.47 22.44
CA GLU A 186 -10.99 -10.78 23.00
C GLU A 186 -10.98 -12.15 23.71
N PRO A 187 -11.28 -12.21 25.02
CA PRO A 187 -11.25 -11.13 26.03
C PRO A 187 -9.82 -10.84 26.52
N LEU A 188 -9.49 -9.56 26.75
CA LEU A 188 -8.14 -9.13 27.17
C LEU A 188 -7.77 -9.69 28.54
N GLU A 189 -8.74 -9.80 29.44
CA GLU A 189 -8.57 -10.16 30.85
C GLU A 189 -8.21 -11.64 31.07
N GLU A 190 -8.46 -12.50 30.08
CA GLU A 190 -8.13 -13.92 30.16
C GLU A 190 -6.68 -14.22 29.73
N GLN A 191 -6.10 -13.38 28.85
CA GLN A 191 -4.78 -13.62 28.26
C GLN A 191 -3.72 -12.61 28.70
N TRP A 192 -4.12 -11.42 29.16
CA TRP A 192 -3.21 -10.31 29.41
C TRP A 192 -3.44 -9.71 30.80
N ALA A 193 -2.37 -9.20 31.40
CA ALA A 193 -2.44 -8.40 32.62
C ALA A 193 -1.85 -7.00 32.37
N PRO A 194 -2.39 -5.94 32.98
CA PRO A 194 -1.77 -4.62 32.90
C PRO A 194 -0.42 -4.60 33.60
N PHE A 195 0.57 -3.99 32.97
CA PHE A 195 1.92 -3.82 33.48
C PHE A 195 2.08 -2.41 34.08
N ARG A 196 2.60 -2.33 35.31
CA ARG A 196 2.83 -1.09 36.08
C ARG A 196 1.59 -0.18 36.18
N ASP A 197 0.65 -0.55 37.05
CA ASP A 197 -0.57 0.21 37.45
C ASP A 197 -1.43 0.81 36.31
N GLY A 198 -1.27 0.34 35.07
CA GLY A 198 -2.03 0.82 33.91
C GLY A 198 -3.41 0.17 33.73
N GLU A 199 -4.30 0.80 32.95
CA GLU A 199 -5.63 0.29 32.58
C GLU A 199 -5.66 -0.33 31.17
N TYR A 200 -6.29 -1.48 30.94
CA TYR A 200 -6.35 -2.12 29.61
C TYR A 200 -6.57 -1.16 28.43
N PRO A 201 -5.92 -1.39 27.27
CA PRO A 201 -6.07 -0.53 26.10
C PRO A 201 -7.52 -0.44 25.63
N ARG A 202 -7.91 0.72 25.09
CA ARG A 202 -9.25 0.92 24.55
C ARG A 202 -9.43 0.09 23.28
N ARG A 203 -10.45 -0.77 23.27
CA ARG A 203 -10.90 -1.45 22.06
C ARG A 203 -11.65 -0.47 21.16
N GLU A 204 -11.25 -0.40 19.90
CA GLU A 204 -11.97 0.30 18.84
C GLU A 204 -12.34 -0.70 17.74
N VAL A 205 -13.62 -0.79 17.41
CA VAL A 205 -14.07 -1.51 16.21
C VAL A 205 -13.95 -0.52 15.06
N LEU A 206 -13.00 -0.74 14.16
CA LEU A 206 -12.87 0.07 12.96
C LEU A 206 -14.06 -0.25 12.03
N GLN A 207 -15.17 0.46 12.19
CA GLN A 207 -16.27 0.44 11.24
C GLN A 207 -15.85 1.24 10.00
N GLY A 208 -15.75 0.57 8.85
CA GLY A 208 -15.76 1.24 7.54
C GLY A 208 -14.47 1.98 7.14
N PHE A 209 -13.34 1.28 7.08
CA PHE A 209 -12.32 1.63 6.09
C PHE A 209 -12.58 0.80 4.83
N GLU A 210 -13.62 1.15 4.07
CA GLU A 210 -13.36 1.24 2.64
C GLU A 210 -12.53 2.52 2.53
N PRO A 211 -11.23 2.46 2.18
CA PRO A 211 -10.57 3.69 1.77
C PRO A 211 -11.46 4.26 0.67
N GLU A 212 -12.03 5.45 0.91
CA GLU A 212 -12.58 6.25 -0.17
C GLU A 212 -11.50 6.23 -1.26
N PRO A 213 -11.80 5.76 -2.48
CA PRO A 213 -10.77 5.57 -3.48
C PRO A 213 -10.11 6.92 -3.69
N GLU A 214 -8.88 7.08 -3.17
CA GLU A 214 -8.06 8.22 -3.51
C GLU A 214 -8.04 8.24 -5.03
N ILE A 215 -8.56 9.32 -5.61
CA ILE A 215 -8.40 9.58 -7.03
C ILE A 215 -6.90 9.78 -7.20
N LEU A 216 -6.20 8.70 -7.52
CA LEU A 216 -4.76 8.67 -7.72
C LEU A 216 -4.46 9.38 -9.04
N SER A 217 -4.50 10.71 -9.00
CA SER A 217 -4.07 11.57 -10.09
C SER A 217 -3.04 12.56 -9.57
N PRO A 218 -1.78 12.50 -10.04
CA PRO A 218 -1.21 11.49 -10.93
C PRO A 218 -0.84 10.18 -10.19
N LEU A 219 -1.00 9.04 -10.87
CA LEU A 219 -0.38 7.77 -10.50
C LEU A 219 1.15 7.94 -10.54
N GLN A 220 1.75 8.40 -9.45
CA GLN A 220 3.20 8.43 -9.36
C GLN A 220 3.71 7.01 -9.13
N PRO A 221 4.48 6.42 -10.07
CA PRO A 221 5.11 5.14 -9.81
C PRO A 221 5.99 5.27 -8.55
N PRO A 222 5.89 4.33 -7.60
CA PRO A 222 6.75 4.37 -6.42
C PRO A 222 8.22 4.35 -6.86
N LEU A 223 9.08 5.03 -6.10
CA LEU A 223 10.52 4.97 -6.35
C LEU A 223 10.98 3.52 -6.44
N CYS A 224 11.84 3.21 -7.40
CA CYS A 224 12.38 1.87 -7.59
C CYS A 224 13.02 1.36 -6.28
N GLY A 225 12.68 0.13 -5.91
CA GLY A 225 13.18 -0.57 -4.72
C GLY A 225 12.21 -0.54 -3.53
N ARG A 226 10.95 -0.11 -3.73
CA ARG A 226 9.94 0.03 -2.67
C ARG A 226 8.93 -1.12 -2.63
N THR A 227 8.66 -1.72 -3.78
CA THR A 227 7.71 -2.83 -3.91
C THR A 227 8.45 -4.16 -4.12
N VAL A 228 7.75 -5.26 -3.89
CA VAL A 228 8.23 -6.61 -4.27
C VAL A 228 8.59 -6.67 -5.74
N CYS A 229 7.83 -5.93 -6.56
CA CYS A 229 8.03 -5.80 -8.00
C CYS A 229 9.27 -4.99 -8.37
N ASP A 230 10.00 -4.41 -7.41
CA ASP A 230 11.25 -3.70 -7.66
C ASP A 230 12.50 -4.51 -7.28
N ASN A 231 12.33 -5.69 -6.68
CA ASN A 231 13.45 -6.56 -6.37
C ASN A 231 13.94 -7.23 -7.67
N VAL A 232 15.11 -6.81 -8.15
CA VAL A 232 15.70 -7.30 -9.41
C VAL A 232 15.86 -8.81 -9.44
N GLU A 233 16.23 -9.44 -8.33
CA GLU A 233 16.32 -10.90 -8.24
C GLU A 233 14.94 -11.55 -8.37
N LEU A 234 13.91 -10.98 -7.73
CA LEU A 234 12.55 -11.50 -7.81
C LEU A 234 11.94 -11.33 -9.21
N ILE A 235 12.12 -10.18 -9.84
CA ILE A 235 11.62 -9.91 -11.20
C ILE A 235 12.31 -10.83 -12.22
N SER A 236 13.64 -10.94 -12.14
CA SER A 236 14.43 -11.75 -13.08
C SER A 236 14.09 -13.24 -13.00
N HIS A 237 13.62 -13.71 -11.84
CA HIS A 237 13.25 -15.11 -11.62
C HIS A 237 11.73 -15.35 -11.57
N TYR A 238 10.89 -14.32 -11.73
CA TYR A 238 9.43 -14.41 -11.57
C TYR A 238 8.80 -15.46 -12.49
N ASN A 239 9.18 -15.44 -13.78
CA ASN A 239 8.69 -16.39 -14.77
C ASN A 239 9.27 -17.80 -14.60
N GLY A 240 10.38 -17.95 -13.86
CA GLY A 240 11.06 -19.23 -13.61
C GLY A 240 10.70 -19.88 -12.27
N HIS A 241 10.09 -19.15 -11.33
CA HIS A 241 9.73 -19.65 -10.00
C HIS A 241 8.21 -19.90 -9.89
N GLN A 242 7.81 -21.16 -10.07
CA GLN A 242 6.42 -21.60 -9.95
C GLN A 242 5.71 -21.14 -8.65
N PRO A 243 6.36 -21.08 -7.46
CA PRO A 243 5.71 -20.60 -6.24
C PRO A 243 5.29 -19.12 -6.27
N LEU A 244 5.88 -18.29 -7.15
CA LEU A 244 5.53 -16.88 -7.32
C LEU A 244 4.39 -16.66 -8.36
N GLN A 245 3.97 -17.74 -9.02
CA GLN A 245 2.89 -17.80 -10.01
C GLN A 245 1.59 -18.35 -9.39
N GLY A 246 1.35 -18.03 -8.12
CA GLY A 246 0.04 -18.28 -7.50
C GLY A 246 -1.08 -17.65 -8.33
N GLU A 247 -2.29 -18.20 -8.22
CA GLU A 247 -3.46 -17.66 -8.90
C GLU A 247 -3.70 -16.21 -8.51
N LYS A 248 -3.87 -15.36 -9.53
CA LYS A 248 -4.14 -13.92 -9.37
C LYS A 248 -5.43 -13.60 -10.08
N VAL A 249 -6.31 -12.89 -9.38
CA VAL A 249 -7.56 -12.38 -9.95
C VAL A 249 -7.47 -10.86 -10.00
N ILE A 250 -7.31 -10.31 -11.20
CA ILE A 250 -7.31 -8.85 -11.40
C ILE A 250 -8.76 -8.41 -11.58
N ARG A 251 -9.25 -7.60 -10.63
CA ARG A 251 -10.57 -6.99 -10.72
C ARG A 251 -10.45 -5.67 -11.45
N TYR A 252 -11.26 -5.49 -12.47
CA TYR A 252 -11.30 -4.23 -13.20
C TYR A 252 -12.76 -3.87 -13.52
N GLN A 253 -13.02 -2.57 -13.55
CA GLN A 253 -14.33 -2.03 -13.88
C GLN A 253 -14.23 -1.27 -15.21
N VAL A 254 -15.10 -1.61 -16.14
CA VAL A 254 -15.33 -0.83 -17.36
C VAL A 254 -16.46 0.13 -17.07
N VAL A 255 -16.14 1.43 -17.08
CA VAL A 255 -17.15 2.48 -17.06
C VAL A 255 -17.55 2.75 -18.51
N ASN A 256 -18.78 2.41 -18.87
CA ASN A 256 -19.31 2.58 -20.22
C ASN A 256 -20.40 3.64 -20.19
N ILE A 257 -20.32 4.62 -21.08
CA ILE A 257 -21.25 5.75 -21.10
C ILE A 257 -22.27 5.48 -22.22
N CYS A 258 -23.55 5.72 -21.95
CA CYS A 258 -24.66 5.61 -22.89
C CYS A 258 -25.54 6.87 -22.80
N ASP A 259 -26.49 6.98 -23.72
CA ASP A 259 -27.47 8.07 -23.69
C ASP A 259 -28.32 7.98 -22.41
N ASP A 260 -29.04 9.05 -22.08
CA ASP A 260 -29.87 9.13 -20.86
C ASP A 260 -30.93 8.01 -20.80
N GLU A 261 -31.39 7.55 -21.96
CA GLU A 261 -32.34 6.44 -22.13
C GLU A 261 -31.69 5.05 -21.99
N GLY A 262 -30.37 4.97 -21.74
CA GLY A 262 -29.61 3.72 -21.71
C GLY A 262 -29.37 3.09 -23.08
N LEU A 263 -29.69 3.83 -24.13
CA LEU A 263 -29.50 3.42 -25.52
C LEU A 263 -28.11 3.87 -26.01
N ASN A 264 -27.60 3.20 -27.05
CA ASN A 264 -26.35 3.55 -27.74
C ASN A 264 -25.10 3.68 -26.85
N PRO A 265 -24.64 2.63 -26.15
CA PRO A 265 -23.39 2.70 -25.39
C PRO A 265 -22.18 3.02 -26.27
N ILE A 266 -21.18 3.75 -25.73
CA ILE A 266 -19.90 4.05 -26.42
C ILE A 266 -19.23 2.75 -26.88
N VAL A 267 -19.24 1.73 -26.02
CA VAL A 267 -18.71 0.40 -26.33
C VAL A 267 -19.82 -0.64 -26.23
N SER A 268 -19.99 -1.45 -27.28
CA SER A 268 -20.98 -2.55 -27.27
C SER A 268 -20.62 -3.63 -26.24
N GLU A 269 -21.65 -4.30 -25.71
CA GLU A 269 -21.45 -5.43 -24.79
C GLU A 269 -20.66 -6.56 -25.45
N GLU A 270 -20.87 -6.83 -26.73
CA GLU A 270 -20.10 -7.81 -27.49
C GLU A 270 -18.62 -7.45 -27.53
N GLN A 271 -18.30 -6.16 -27.72
CA GLN A 271 -16.91 -5.71 -27.73
C GLN A 271 -16.27 -5.85 -26.35
N ILE A 272 -16.95 -5.46 -25.27
CA ILE A 272 -16.47 -5.64 -23.90
C ILE A 272 -16.20 -7.12 -23.63
N SER A 273 -17.15 -8.00 -23.98
CA SER A 273 -17.03 -9.45 -23.81
C SER A 273 -15.86 -10.04 -24.60
N ARG A 274 -15.68 -9.62 -25.86
CA ARG A 274 -14.56 -10.09 -26.71
C ARG A 274 -13.21 -9.67 -26.13
N GLN A 275 -13.07 -8.42 -25.70
CA GLN A 275 -11.82 -7.94 -25.10
C GLN A 275 -11.54 -8.60 -23.75
N HIS A 276 -12.57 -8.80 -22.92
CA HIS A 276 -12.46 -9.54 -21.66
C HIS A 276 -11.96 -10.98 -21.86
N LYS A 277 -12.50 -11.68 -22.86
CA LYS A 277 -12.04 -13.02 -23.24
C LYS A 277 -10.59 -12.99 -23.74
N ALA A 278 -10.22 -11.98 -24.53
CA ALA A 278 -8.85 -11.82 -25.01
C ALA A 278 -7.85 -11.60 -23.86
N LEU A 279 -8.20 -10.79 -22.85
CA LEU A 279 -7.40 -10.59 -21.64
C LEU A 279 -7.20 -11.90 -20.88
N ASN A 280 -8.27 -12.61 -20.56
CA ASN A 280 -8.17 -13.90 -19.87
C ASN A 280 -7.34 -14.91 -20.66
N HIS A 281 -7.55 -15.00 -21.98
CA HIS A 281 -6.76 -15.88 -22.84
C HIS A 281 -5.25 -15.53 -22.80
N ALA A 282 -4.90 -14.26 -23.00
CA ALA A 282 -3.51 -13.81 -23.02
C ALA A 282 -2.74 -14.10 -21.72
N PHE A 283 -3.42 -13.98 -20.57
CA PHE A 283 -2.79 -14.05 -19.25
C PHE A 283 -3.00 -15.39 -18.51
N SER A 284 -3.91 -16.24 -18.99
CA SER A 284 -4.21 -17.58 -18.43
C SER A 284 -2.97 -18.44 -18.20
N ARG A 285 -1.99 -18.41 -19.12
CA ARG A 285 -0.73 -19.18 -19.02
C ARG A 285 0.14 -18.80 -17.81
N TYR A 286 -0.16 -17.67 -17.15
CA TYR A 286 0.54 -17.15 -15.99
C TYR A 286 -0.29 -17.26 -14.71
N ASN A 287 -1.40 -18.02 -14.72
CA ASN A 287 -2.37 -18.11 -13.61
C ASN A 287 -2.98 -16.75 -13.23
N ILE A 288 -3.05 -15.82 -14.20
CA ILE A 288 -3.69 -14.53 -14.02
C ILE A 288 -5.04 -14.58 -14.74
N SER A 289 -6.12 -14.42 -13.97
CA SER A 289 -7.47 -14.25 -14.47
C SER A 289 -7.95 -12.82 -14.24
N TRP A 290 -8.91 -12.40 -15.05
CA TRP A 290 -9.50 -11.07 -14.99
C TRP A 290 -10.97 -11.21 -14.61
N GLN A 291 -11.41 -10.40 -13.63
CA GLN A 291 -12.79 -10.30 -13.20
C GLN A 291 -13.35 -8.95 -13.65
N LEU A 292 -14.33 -8.98 -14.55
CA LEU A 292 -14.97 -7.80 -15.13
C LEU A 292 -16.16 -7.34 -14.29
N SER A 293 -16.21 -6.04 -14.02
CA SER A 293 -17.39 -5.28 -13.59
C SER A 293 -17.71 -4.26 -14.69
N VAL A 294 -18.98 -4.07 -15.05
CA VAL A 294 -19.39 -3.02 -15.99
C VAL A 294 -20.28 -2.04 -15.25
N HIS A 295 -19.89 -0.77 -15.25
CA HIS A 295 -20.69 0.33 -14.73
C HIS A 295 -21.20 1.17 -15.89
N GLN A 296 -22.52 1.21 -16.07
CA GLN A 296 -23.16 2.00 -17.12
C GLN A 296 -23.49 3.39 -16.58
N VAL A 297 -23.08 4.42 -17.32
CA VAL A 297 -23.36 5.83 -17.00
C VAL A 297 -24.33 6.37 -18.03
N HIS A 298 -25.56 6.67 -17.60
CA HIS A 298 -26.61 7.29 -18.41
C HIS A 298 -26.41 8.80 -18.43
N ASN A 299 -25.76 9.32 -19.47
CA ASN A 299 -25.52 10.75 -19.60
C ASN A 299 -25.23 11.11 -21.06
N SER A 300 -26.24 11.63 -21.76
CA SER A 300 -26.10 12.02 -23.18
C SER A 300 -25.02 13.09 -23.36
N THR A 301 -24.90 14.05 -22.44
CA THR A 301 -23.87 15.11 -22.52
C THR A 301 -22.46 14.52 -22.44
N LEU A 302 -22.19 13.66 -21.45
CA LEU A 302 -20.88 13.00 -21.29
C LEU A 302 -20.57 12.07 -22.45
N ARG A 303 -21.58 11.41 -23.03
CA ARG A 303 -21.40 10.50 -24.16
C ARG A 303 -20.89 11.22 -25.40
N HIS A 304 -21.38 12.44 -25.65
CA HIS A 304 -20.99 13.24 -26.81
C HIS A 304 -19.75 14.09 -26.57
N ARG A 305 -19.37 14.29 -25.30
CA ARG A 305 -18.22 15.10 -24.92
C ARG A 305 -16.89 14.38 -25.11
N VAL A 306 -15.91 15.08 -25.66
CA VAL A 306 -14.52 14.59 -25.67
C VAL A 306 -13.95 14.69 -24.26
N VAL A 307 -13.49 13.57 -23.73
CA VAL A 307 -12.80 13.49 -22.45
C VAL A 307 -11.42 12.91 -22.69
N LEU A 308 -10.39 13.73 -22.47
CA LEU A 308 -9.00 13.28 -22.45
C LEU A 308 -8.56 13.15 -21.00
N VAL A 309 -7.91 12.03 -20.68
CA VAL A 309 -7.48 11.73 -19.31
C VAL A 309 -6.46 12.77 -18.86
N ASN A 310 -6.73 13.44 -17.74
CA ASN A 310 -5.89 14.47 -17.10
C ASN A 310 -5.64 15.76 -17.92
N CYS A 311 -6.24 15.87 -19.11
CA CYS A 311 -6.21 17.08 -19.93
C CYS A 311 -7.49 17.90 -19.67
N GLU A 312 -7.39 18.85 -18.75
CA GLU A 312 -8.48 19.79 -18.46
C GLU A 312 -8.55 20.87 -19.54
N PRO A 313 -9.73 21.43 -19.86
CA PRO A 313 -9.84 22.49 -20.86
C PRO A 313 -8.97 23.72 -20.56
N SER A 314 -8.73 24.01 -19.27
CA SER A 314 -7.85 25.09 -18.80
C SER A 314 -6.36 24.88 -19.14
N LYS A 315 -5.96 23.66 -19.48
CA LYS A 315 -4.59 23.32 -19.89
C LYS A 315 -4.36 23.55 -21.38
N ILE A 316 -5.41 23.50 -22.19
CA ILE A 316 -5.31 23.58 -23.64
C ILE A 316 -4.93 25.02 -24.06
N GLY A 317 -3.74 25.19 -24.63
CA GLY A 317 -3.27 26.48 -25.13
C GLY A 317 -2.97 27.49 -24.02
N ASN A 318 -2.37 27.01 -22.93
CA ASN A 318 -1.93 27.81 -21.77
C ASN A 318 -0.48 28.32 -21.91
N ASP A 319 0.11 28.23 -23.10
CA ASP A 319 1.52 28.52 -23.45
C ASP A 319 2.52 27.57 -22.79
N HIS A 320 2.06 26.38 -22.39
CA HIS A 320 2.86 25.30 -21.83
C HIS A 320 2.48 23.99 -22.50
N CYS A 321 3.45 23.29 -23.10
CA CYS A 321 3.18 21.98 -23.65
C CYS A 321 2.92 20.94 -22.54
N ASP A 322 1.65 20.67 -22.29
CA ASP A 322 1.12 19.64 -21.41
C ASP A 322 1.04 18.28 -22.18
N PRO A 323 1.89 17.29 -21.84
CA PRO A 323 1.95 16.02 -22.58
C PRO A 323 0.62 15.24 -22.57
N GLU A 324 -0.20 15.39 -21.53
CA GLU A 324 -1.56 14.85 -21.46
C GLU A 324 -2.52 15.43 -22.51
N CYS A 325 -2.25 16.65 -22.97
CA CYS A 325 -3.04 17.40 -23.94
C CYS A 325 -2.43 17.36 -25.34
N GLU A 326 -1.28 16.71 -25.56
CA GLU A 326 -0.67 16.52 -26.88
C GLU A 326 -1.47 15.50 -27.73
N HIS A 327 -2.64 15.92 -28.21
CA HIS A 327 -3.55 15.08 -28.99
C HIS A 327 -4.07 15.83 -30.23
N PRO A 328 -4.32 15.16 -31.37
CA PRO A 328 -4.86 15.84 -32.55
C PRO A 328 -6.22 16.52 -32.31
N LEU A 329 -7.04 15.98 -31.40
CA LEU A 329 -8.36 16.55 -31.06
C LEU A 329 -8.29 17.90 -30.32
N THR A 330 -7.18 18.16 -29.63
CA THR A 330 -6.94 19.42 -28.89
C THR A 330 -6.04 20.37 -29.70
N GLY A 331 -5.72 20.04 -30.96
CA GLY A 331 -4.76 20.82 -31.73
C GLY A 331 -3.31 20.69 -31.25
N TYR A 332 -2.95 19.57 -30.61
CA TYR A 332 -1.67 19.39 -29.92
C TYR A 332 -1.46 20.43 -28.83
N ASP A 333 -2.40 20.42 -27.88
CA ASP A 333 -2.43 21.32 -26.74
C ASP A 333 -2.63 22.79 -27.13
N GLY A 334 -3.65 23.04 -27.97
CA GLY A 334 -3.94 24.37 -28.50
C GLY A 334 -2.82 24.94 -29.38
N GLY A 335 -1.87 24.10 -29.82
CA GLY A 335 -0.68 24.49 -30.58
C GLY A 335 0.61 24.59 -29.75
N ASP A 336 0.56 24.41 -28.41
CA ASP A 336 1.70 24.62 -27.52
C ASP A 336 2.77 23.53 -27.66
N CYS A 337 2.38 22.28 -27.92
CA CYS A 337 3.31 21.16 -28.04
C CYS A 337 3.96 21.01 -29.42
N ARG A 338 3.27 21.43 -30.49
CA ARG A 338 3.78 21.31 -31.86
C ARG A 338 3.67 22.63 -32.59
N LEU A 339 4.83 23.16 -33.01
CA LEU A 339 5.02 24.37 -33.85
C LEU A 339 4.28 24.38 -35.21
N HIS A 340 3.44 23.39 -35.51
CA HIS A 340 2.84 23.19 -36.83
C HIS A 340 1.53 23.94 -37.09
N GLY A 341 0.97 24.67 -36.13
CA GLY A 341 -0.23 25.48 -36.36
C GLY A 341 -0.18 26.73 -35.52
N ARG A 342 0.29 27.84 -36.07
CA ARG A 342 -0.01 29.15 -35.47
C ARG A 342 -1.43 29.51 -35.87
N CYS A 343 -2.26 29.91 -34.90
CA CYS A 343 -3.52 30.55 -35.22
C CYS A 343 -3.24 31.84 -36.02
N TYR A 344 -3.69 31.87 -37.27
CA TYR A 344 -3.60 33.07 -38.09
C TYR A 344 -4.81 33.97 -37.88
N SER A 345 -4.62 35.28 -38.00
CA SER A 345 -5.71 36.24 -37.80
C SER A 345 -6.90 36.07 -38.75
N TRP A 346 -6.72 35.40 -39.89
CA TRP A 346 -7.76 35.12 -40.88
C TRP A 346 -8.47 33.77 -40.67
N ASN A 347 -7.94 32.90 -39.79
CA ASN A 347 -8.65 31.67 -39.38
C ASN A 347 -9.71 31.99 -38.32
N ARG A 348 -9.54 33.10 -37.58
CA ARG A 348 -10.48 33.51 -36.53
C ARG A 348 -11.77 34.10 -37.09
N ARG A 349 -12.91 33.63 -36.58
CA ARG A 349 -14.26 34.05 -36.97
C ARG A 349 -14.55 33.90 -38.47
N ASP A 350 -14.04 32.83 -39.08
CA ASP A 350 -14.25 32.54 -40.50
C ASP A 350 -15.45 31.60 -40.75
N GLY A 351 -16.14 31.18 -39.68
CA GLY A 351 -17.26 30.25 -39.71
C GLY A 351 -16.83 28.79 -39.74
N LEU A 352 -15.58 28.48 -39.38
CA LEU A 352 -15.05 27.13 -39.20
C LEU A 352 -14.30 27.07 -37.87
N CYS A 353 -14.44 25.96 -37.14
CA CYS A 353 -13.63 25.76 -35.93
C CYS A 353 -12.24 25.20 -36.29
N HIS A 354 -11.23 26.06 -36.22
CA HIS A 354 -9.82 25.72 -36.39
C HIS A 354 -9.20 25.28 -35.06
N VAL A 355 -8.73 24.02 -35.00
CA VAL A 355 -8.20 23.43 -33.77
C VAL A 355 -6.95 24.15 -33.25
N GLU A 356 -6.17 24.80 -34.11
CA GLU A 356 -5.02 25.62 -33.74
C GLU A 356 -5.39 27.00 -33.17
N CYS A 357 -6.61 27.46 -33.40
CA CYS A 357 -7.20 28.68 -32.82
C CYS A 357 -8.13 28.37 -31.64
N ASN A 358 -8.39 27.09 -31.38
CA ASN A 358 -9.28 26.63 -30.32
C ASN A 358 -8.59 26.62 -28.94
N ASN A 359 -8.16 27.80 -28.50
CA ASN A 359 -7.50 28.03 -27.22
C ASN A 359 -7.93 29.38 -26.62
N MET A 360 -7.63 29.57 -25.34
CA MET A 360 -7.98 30.78 -24.60
C MET A 360 -7.35 32.06 -25.19
N LEU A 361 -6.15 31.98 -25.78
CA LEU A 361 -5.47 33.15 -26.36
C LEU A 361 -6.16 33.70 -27.61
N ASN A 362 -6.92 32.86 -28.31
CA ASN A 362 -7.64 33.22 -29.54
C ASN A 362 -9.16 33.19 -29.35
N ASP A 363 -9.64 33.31 -28.10
CA ASP A 363 -11.05 33.31 -27.73
C ASP A 363 -11.82 32.13 -28.35
N PHE A 364 -11.20 30.94 -28.39
CA PHE A 364 -11.74 29.71 -28.99
C PHE A 364 -12.22 29.93 -30.43
N ASP A 365 -11.32 30.49 -31.24
CA ASP A 365 -11.55 30.89 -32.62
C ASP A 365 -12.54 32.05 -32.78
N ASP A 366 -12.41 33.07 -31.91
CA ASP A 366 -13.35 34.21 -31.77
C ASP A 366 -14.82 33.76 -31.61
N GLY A 367 -15.01 32.57 -31.01
CA GLY A 367 -16.29 31.94 -30.70
C GLY A 367 -16.73 30.82 -31.64
N ASP A 368 -16.10 30.63 -32.81
CA ASP A 368 -16.53 29.65 -33.81
C ASP A 368 -16.48 28.20 -33.29
N CYS A 369 -15.53 27.88 -32.40
CA CYS A 369 -15.41 26.54 -31.82
C CYS A 369 -16.46 26.20 -30.75
N CYS A 370 -17.19 27.22 -30.28
CA CYS A 370 -18.28 27.11 -29.32
C CYS A 370 -19.65 27.49 -29.93
N ASP A 371 -19.73 27.67 -31.26
CA ASP A 371 -20.97 27.94 -31.96
C ASP A 371 -21.64 26.63 -32.46
N PRO A 372 -22.86 26.29 -31.98
CA PRO A 372 -23.58 25.09 -32.42
C PRO A 372 -24.04 25.13 -33.87
N GLU A 373 -24.07 26.30 -34.53
CA GLU A 373 -24.35 26.41 -35.97
C GLU A 373 -23.13 26.05 -36.83
N VAL A 374 -21.92 26.14 -36.26
CA VAL A 374 -20.64 25.90 -36.95
C VAL A 374 -20.08 24.51 -36.69
N THR A 375 -20.15 24.04 -35.44
CA THR A 375 -19.44 22.82 -35.00
C THR A 375 -20.22 22.01 -33.96
N ASP A 376 -19.77 20.77 -33.71
CA ASP A 376 -20.24 19.96 -32.59
C ASP A 376 -19.59 20.46 -31.29
N VAL A 377 -20.26 21.42 -30.64
CA VAL A 377 -19.78 22.09 -29.43
C VAL A 377 -19.44 21.15 -28.27
N HIS A 378 -20.03 19.95 -28.22
CA HIS A 378 -19.67 18.96 -27.20
C HIS A 378 -18.25 18.41 -27.39
N LYS A 379 -17.73 18.46 -28.62
CA LYS A 379 -16.38 18.00 -28.96
C LYS A 379 -15.36 19.12 -29.07
N THR A 380 -15.78 20.28 -29.54
CA THR A 380 -14.86 21.37 -29.89
C THR A 380 -14.89 22.55 -28.93
N CYS A 381 -15.93 22.73 -28.11
CA CYS A 381 -15.95 23.86 -27.19
C CYS A 381 -15.13 23.55 -25.94
N PHE A 382 -13.96 24.17 -25.84
CA PHE A 382 -13.06 24.06 -24.69
C PHE A 382 -13.16 25.25 -23.73
N ASP A 383 -14.02 26.23 -24.02
CA ASP A 383 -14.27 27.37 -23.14
C ASP A 383 -14.78 26.92 -21.76
N PRO A 384 -14.03 27.17 -20.67
CA PRO A 384 -14.46 26.84 -19.31
C PRO A 384 -15.71 27.59 -18.85
N ASP A 385 -15.95 28.78 -19.41
CA ASP A 385 -17.07 29.66 -19.07
C ASP A 385 -18.32 29.39 -19.93
N SER A 386 -18.21 28.54 -20.94
CA SER A 386 -19.34 28.13 -21.78
C SER A 386 -20.36 27.29 -20.96
N PRO A 387 -21.67 27.54 -21.13
CA PRO A 387 -22.70 26.76 -20.43
C PRO A 387 -22.58 25.26 -20.76
N LYS A 388 -22.59 24.45 -19.71
CA LYS A 388 -22.35 22.99 -19.75
C LYS A 388 -23.42 22.18 -20.47
#